data_AF-A0A0M0I645-F1
#
_entry.id   AF-A0A0M0I645-F1
#
_cell.length_a   1.000
_cell.length_b   1.000
_cell.length_c   1.000
_cell.angle_alpha   90.00
_cell.angle_beta   90.00
_cell.angle_gamma   90.00
#
_symmetry.space_group_name_H-M   'P 1'
#
loop_
_entity.id
_entity.type
_entity.pdbx_description
1 polymer ?
#
loop_
_entity_poly.entity_id
_entity_poly.type
_entity_poly.pdbx_seq_one_letter_code
_entity_poly.pdbx_strand_id
1 'polypeptide(L)'
;MMLMIPLLAAELFAVVLAKKMHFMNQEILAWFGYILIAEFSVTGSALKILIALFCLAPFVVRMRTRPVAQNIMRAGFVVPVLLQAYLNFGG
;
A
#
# COMPACT_ATOMS: atom_id res chain seq x y z
N MET A 1 -17.59 11.31 3.80
CA MET A 1 -18.06 10.00 3.28
C MET A 1 -17.28 9.51 2.06
N MET A 2 -16.95 10.35 1.06
CA MET A 2 -16.17 9.93 -0.13
C MET A 2 -14.77 9.34 0.17
N LEU A 3 -14.17 9.66 1.32
CA LEU A 3 -12.84 9.18 1.72
C LEU A 3 -12.84 7.76 2.35
N MET A 4 -13.99 7.26 2.83
CA MET A 4 -14.04 5.97 3.53
C MET A 4 -13.96 4.78 2.55
N ILE A 5 -14.48 4.91 1.33
CA ILE A 5 -14.52 3.82 0.35
C ILE A 5 -13.12 3.50 -0.20
N PRO A 6 -12.29 4.48 -0.63
CA PRO A 6 -10.93 4.19 -1.11
C PRO A 6 -10.04 3.61 -0.03
N LEU A 7 -10.20 4.05 1.22
CA LEU A 7 -9.46 3.55 2.37
C LEU A 7 -9.74 2.07 2.63
N LEU A 8 -11.02 1.71 2.77
CA LEU A 8 -11.42 0.31 2.96
C LEU A 8 -11.01 -0.58 1.78
N ALA A 9 -11.11 -0.08 0.55
CA ALA A 9 -10.67 -0.80 -0.63
C ALA A 9 -9.14 -1.03 -0.64
N ALA A 10 -8.35 0.00 -0.28
CA ALA A 10 -6.91 -0.08 -0.15
C ALA A 10 -6.50 -1.11 0.90
N GLU A 11 -7.14 -1.08 2.07
CA GLU A 11 -6.88 -2.01 3.16
C GLU A 11 -7.23 -3.46 2.80
N LEU A 12 -8.43 -3.70 2.27
CA LEU A 12 -8.84 -5.05 1.85
C LEU A 12 -7.90 -5.62 0.79
N PHE A 13 -7.57 -4.81 -0.22
CA PHE A 13 -6.66 -5.22 -1.28
C PHE A 13 -5.25 -5.50 -0.74
N ALA A 14 -4.73 -4.63 0.13
CA ALA A 14 -3.46 -4.79 0.79
C ALA A 14 -3.40 -6.08 1.63
N VAL A 15 -4.43 -6.37 2.40
CA VAL A 15 -4.51 -7.59 3.24
C VAL A 15 -4.50 -8.84 2.37
N VAL A 16 -5.34 -8.89 1.32
CA VAL A 16 -5.40 -10.04 0.41
C VAL A 16 -4.05 -10.27 -0.27
N LEU A 17 -3.43 -9.20 -0.77
CA LEU A 17 -2.15 -9.28 -1.47
C LEU A 17 -1.01 -9.65 -0.51
N ALA A 18 -0.96 -9.07 0.69
CA ALA A 18 0.05 -9.39 1.71
C ALA A 18 -0.07 -10.83 2.21
N LYS A 19 -1.29 -11.35 2.39
CA LYS A 19 -1.52 -12.78 2.70
C LYS A 19 -1.01 -13.68 1.59
N LYS A 20 -1.26 -13.32 0.34
CA LYS A 20 -0.76 -14.07 -0.83
C LYS A 20 0.77 -14.08 -0.91
N MET A 21 1.42 -13.04 -0.39
CA MET A 21 2.89 -12.93 -0.27
C MET A 21 3.46 -13.51 1.04
N HIS A 22 2.64 -14.19 1.84
CA HIS A 22 3.05 -14.78 3.12
C HIS A 22 3.66 -13.78 4.12
N PHE A 23 3.16 -12.55 4.17
CA PHE A 23 3.50 -11.62 5.26
C PHE A 23 3.00 -12.15 6.60
N MET A 24 3.74 -11.83 7.66
CA MET A 24 3.28 -12.11 9.02
C MET A 24 2.08 -11.24 9.38
N ASN A 25 1.19 -11.75 10.25
CA ASN A 25 0.02 -10.99 10.70
C ASN A 25 0.40 -9.64 11.34
N GLN A 26 1.53 -9.59 12.05
CA GLN A 26 2.05 -8.35 12.64
C GLN A 26 2.44 -7.33 11.57
N GLU A 27 3.05 -7.77 10.47
CA GLU A 27 3.39 -6.88 9.36
C GLU A 27 2.13 -6.36 8.65
N ILE A 28 1.13 -7.22 8.46
CA ILE A 28 -0.16 -6.83 7.86
C ILE A 28 -0.83 -5.77 8.74
N LEU A 29 -0.83 -5.95 10.07
CA LEU A 29 -1.36 -4.96 11.02
C LEU A 29 -0.58 -3.63 10.93
N ALA A 30 0.74 -3.70 10.82
CA ALA A 30 1.57 -2.50 10.67
C ALA A 30 1.25 -1.74 9.37
N TRP A 31 1.08 -2.44 8.24
CA TRP A 31 0.70 -1.81 6.97
C TRP A 31 -0.72 -1.24 6.99
N PHE A 32 -1.63 -1.89 7.71
CA PHE A 32 -2.98 -1.37 7.94
C PHE A 32 -2.93 -0.03 8.71
N GLY A 33 -2.21 0.00 9.84
CA GLY A 33 -1.99 1.24 10.60
C GLY A 33 -1.30 2.32 9.76
N TYR A 34 -0.33 1.94 8.91
CA TYR A 34 0.35 2.86 8.02
C TYR A 34 -0.61 3.51 7.00
N ILE A 35 -1.48 2.73 6.35
CA ILE A 35 -2.47 3.28 5.38
C ILE A 35 -3.39 4.29 6.08
N LEU A 36 -3.86 3.98 7.29
CA LEU A 36 -4.67 4.91 8.08
C LEU A 36 -3.92 6.20 8.37
N ILE A 37 -2.71 6.11 8.94
CA ILE A 37 -1.90 7.29 9.28
C ILE A 37 -1.58 8.11 8.02
N ALA A 38 -1.27 7.45 6.91
CA ALA A 38 -0.98 8.10 5.64
C ALA A 38 -2.20 8.89 5.13
N GLU A 39 -3.40 8.32 5.18
CA GLU A 39 -4.62 8.99 4.73
C GLU A 39 -4.98 10.20 5.60
N PHE A 40 -4.80 10.08 6.92
CA PHE A 40 -5.00 11.21 7.84
C PHE A 40 -3.97 12.32 7.68
N SER A 41 -2.72 11.97 7.36
CA SER A 41 -1.63 12.94 7.20
C SER A 41 -1.64 13.60 5.83
N VAL A 42 -1.96 12.81 4.79
CA VAL A 42 -1.92 13.21 3.39
C VAL A 42 -3.18 12.67 2.72
N THR A 43 -4.17 13.55 2.54
CA THR A 43 -5.47 13.18 2.00
C THR A 43 -5.36 12.59 0.59
N GLY A 44 -6.08 11.50 0.34
CA GLY A 44 -6.11 10.79 -0.94
C GLY A 44 -4.92 9.86 -1.17
N SER A 45 -4.08 9.64 -0.17
CA SER A 45 -2.94 8.72 -0.27
C SER A 45 -3.40 7.25 -0.32
N ALA A 46 -4.49 6.87 0.34
CA ALA A 46 -5.05 5.53 0.28
C ALA A 46 -5.43 5.13 -1.16
N LEU A 47 -6.02 6.04 -1.94
CA LEU A 47 -6.33 5.80 -3.34
C LEU A 47 -5.05 5.56 -4.16
N LYS A 48 -4.00 6.35 -3.91
CA LYS A 48 -2.72 6.20 -4.63
C LYS A 48 -2.01 4.91 -4.25
N ILE A 49 -2.05 4.52 -2.98
CA ILE A 49 -1.55 3.22 -2.50
C ILE A 49 -2.31 2.09 -3.19
N LEU A 50 -3.64 2.16 -3.24
CA LEU A 50 -4.48 1.16 -3.91
C LEU A 50 -4.09 1.01 -5.39
N ILE A 51 -3.95 2.11 -6.12
CA ILE A 51 -3.53 2.09 -7.53
C ILE A 51 -2.14 1.45 -7.67
N ALA A 52 -1.17 1.87 -6.86
CA ALA A 52 0.18 1.33 -6.91
C ALA A 52 0.21 -0.17 -6.63
N LEU A 53 -0.47 -0.64 -5.58
CA LEU A 53 -0.58 -2.05 -5.26
C LEU A 53 -1.28 -2.83 -6.36
N PHE A 54 -2.35 -2.29 -6.95
CA PHE A 54 -3.07 -2.93 -8.04
C PHE A 54 -2.19 -3.12 -9.27
N CYS A 55 -1.42 -2.09 -9.64
CA CYS A 55 -0.45 -2.18 -10.74
C CYS A 55 0.69 -3.17 -10.44
N LEU A 56 1.15 -3.25 -9.19
CA LEU A 56 2.24 -4.14 -8.80
C LEU A 56 1.80 -5.61 -8.63
N ALA A 57 0.56 -5.85 -8.19
CA ALA A 57 0.01 -7.17 -7.90
C ALA A 57 0.30 -8.25 -8.97
N PRO A 58 0.06 -8.03 -10.29
CA PRO A 58 0.31 -9.06 -11.29
C PRO A 58 1.79 -9.45 -11.41
N PHE A 59 2.71 -8.53 -11.14
CA PHE A 59 4.15 -8.78 -11.22
C PHE A 59 4.64 -9.50 -9.99
N VAL A 60 4.32 -8.97 -8.81
CA VAL A 60 4.79 -9.52 -7.54
C VAL A 60 4.28 -10.96 -7.35
N VAL A 61 3.03 -11.25 -7.77
CA VAL A 61 2.44 -12.59 -7.63
C VAL A 61 3.15 -13.63 -8.47
N ARG A 62 3.77 -13.22 -9.59
CA ARG A 62 4.50 -14.12 -10.50
C ARG A 62 5.96 -14.29 -10.12
N MET A 63 6.46 -13.56 -9.12
CA MET A 63 7.85 -13.67 -8.69
C MET A 63 8.09 -14.95 -7.89
N ARG A 64 9.10 -15.72 -8.30
CA ARG A 64 9.55 -16.91 -7.54
C ARG A 64 10.28 -16.54 -6.25
N THR A 65 10.98 -15.40 -6.25
CA THR A 65 11.78 -14.95 -5.11
C THR A 65 10.94 -14.17 -4.11
N ARG A 66 10.40 -14.87 -3.11
CA ARG A 66 9.52 -14.31 -2.07
C ARG A 66 10.06 -13.04 -1.39
N PRO A 67 11.31 -12.96 -0.90
CA PRO A 67 11.78 -11.76 -0.22
C PRO A 67 11.84 -10.52 -1.13
N VAL A 68 12.13 -10.72 -2.42
CA VAL A 68 12.10 -9.64 -3.41
C VAL A 68 10.67 -9.15 -3.64
N ALA A 69 9.73 -10.09 -3.76
CA ALA A 69 8.31 -9.77 -3.87
C ALA A 69 7.79 -8.97 -2.67
N GLN A 70 8.18 -9.36 -1.46
CA GLN A 70 7.82 -8.63 -0.23
C GLN A 70 8.41 -7.22 -0.23
N ASN A 71 9.67 -7.05 -0.60
CA ASN A 71 10.28 -5.72 -0.67
C ASN A 71 9.60 -4.81 -1.70
N ILE A 72 9.21 -5.34 -2.87
CA ILE A 72 8.47 -4.58 -3.87
C ILE A 72 7.08 -4.19 -3.37
N MET A 73 6.41 -5.08 -2.63
CA MET A 73 5.16 -4.75 -1.95
C MET A 73 5.31 -3.60 -0.96
N ARG A 74 6.35 -3.65 -0.10
CA ARG A 74 6.67 -2.59 0.85
C ARG A 74 6.91 -1.25 0.13
N ALA A 75 7.62 -1.27 -1.01
CA ALA A 75 7.79 -0.08 -1.84
C ALA A 75 6.46 0.44 -2.40
N GLY A 76 5.55 -0.45 -2.81
CA GLY A 76 4.20 -0.11 -3.27
C GLY A 76 3.35 0.63 -2.22
N PHE A 77 3.56 0.37 -0.93
CA PHE A 77 2.93 1.13 0.15
C PHE A 77 3.58 2.50 0.38
N VAL A 78 4.91 2.56 0.35
CA VAL A 78 5.68 3.74 0.80
C VAL A 78 5.83 4.79 -0.29
N VAL A 79 6.17 4.39 -1.51
CA VAL A 79 6.52 5.29 -2.62
C VAL A 79 5.38 6.25 -2.98
N PRO A 80 4.11 5.83 -3.12
CA PRO A 80 3.03 6.74 -3.49
C PRO A 80 2.80 7.85 -2.46
N VAL A 81 2.99 7.53 -1.17
CA VAL A 81 2.83 8.48 -0.07
C VAL A 81 4.00 9.47 -0.05
N LEU A 82 5.23 8.99 -0.19
CA LEU A 82 6.41 9.86 -0.25
C LEU A 82 6.36 10.80 -1.46
N LEU A 83 5.97 10.28 -2.63
CA LEU A 83 5.83 11.11 -3.84
C LEU A 83 4.74 12.16 -3.66
N GLN A 84 3.61 11.80 -3.04
CA GLN A 84 2.56 12.76 -2.75
C GLN A 84 3.00 13.81 -1.73
N ALA A 85 3.69 13.41 -0.66
CA ALA A 85 4.24 14.34 0.31
C ALA A 85 5.22 15.31 -0.36
N TYR A 86 6.16 14.80 -1.15
CA TYR A 86 7.12 15.60 -1.92
C TYR A 86 6.42 16.64 -2.80
N LEU A 87 5.43 16.22 -3.59
CA LEU A 87 4.65 17.12 -4.44
C LEU A 87 3.87 18.16 -3.64
N ASN A 88 3.37 17.81 -2.45
CA ASN A 88 2.67 18.75 -1.57
C ASN A 88 3.61 19.79 -0.92
N PHE A 89 4.90 19.47 -0.75
CA PHE A 89 5.90 20.38 -0.17
C PHE A 89 6.64 21.25 -1.21
N GLY A 90 6.21 21.23 -2.48
CA GLY A 90 6.68 22.15 -3.50
C GLY A 90 7.80 21.64 -4.41
N GLY A 91 8.32 20.44 -4.16
CA GLY A 91 9.37 19.80 -4.97
C GLY A 91 10.78 20.31 -4.68
#